data_AF-A0A1M5BQE6-F1
#
_entry.id   AF-A0A1M5BQE6-F1
#
_cell.length_a   1.000
_cell.length_b   1.000
_cell.length_c   1.000
_cell.angle_alpha   90.00
_cell.angle_beta   90.00
_cell.angle_gamma   90.00
#
_symmetry.space_group_name_H-M   'P 1'
#
loop_
_entity.id
_entity.type
_entity.pdbx_description
1 polymer ?
#
loop_
_entity_poly.entity_id
_entity_poly.type
_entity_poly.pdbx_seq_one_letter_code
_entity_poly.pdbx_strand_id
1 'polypeptide(L)' 'MYQISQKHKDQIFRNWIAEQNHKIEILAEYGFTKEQAIEMLKVQGLQMIADRD' A
#
# COMPACT_ATOMS: atom_id res chain seq x y z
N MET A 1 -4.85 17.45 -19.99
CA MET A 1 -4.96 16.90 -18.63
C MET A 1 -5.75 15.60 -18.72
N TYR A 2 -5.20 14.47 -18.28
CA TYR A 2 -5.95 13.21 -18.23
C TYR A 2 -7.04 13.32 -17.15
N GLN A 3 -8.30 13.49 -17.56
CA GLN A 3 -9.44 13.43 -16.66
C GLN A 3 -9.87 11.98 -16.51
N ILE A 4 -9.42 11.34 -15.43
CA ILE A 4 -9.95 10.03 -15.03
C ILE A 4 -11.34 10.22 -14.39
N SER A 5 -12.30 9.38 -14.76
CA SER A 5 -13.65 9.42 -14.20
C SER A 5 -13.64 9.08 -12.71
N GLN A 6 -14.65 9.53 -11.97
CA GLN A 6 -14.77 9.21 -10.54
C GLN A 6 -14.78 7.70 -10.28
N LYS A 7 -15.53 6.94 -11.12
CA LYS A 7 -15.53 5.48 -11.08
C LYS A 7 -14.12 4.88 -11.23
N HIS A 8 -13.30 5.47 -12.09
CA HIS A 8 -11.93 5.01 -12.30
C HIS A 8 -11.02 5.33 -11.10
N LYS A 9 -11.17 6.52 -10.49
CA LYS A 9 -10.50 6.88 -9.23
C LYS A 9 -10.84 5.90 -8.11
N ASP A 10 -12.12 5.59 -7.96
CA ASP A 10 -12.59 4.67 -6.92
C ASP A 10 -12.02 3.26 -7.13
N GLN A 11 -11.90 2.81 -8.39
CA GLN A 11 -11.29 1.52 -8.71
C GLN A 11 -9.80 1.49 -8.36
N ILE A 12 -9.05 2.55 -8.70
CA ILE A 12 -7.63 2.67 -8.35
C ILE A 12 -7.47 2.59 -6.82
N PHE A 13 -8.30 3.32 -6.08
CA PHE A 13 -8.23 3.36 -4.63
C PHE A 13 -8.56 2.00 -4.00
N ARG A 14 -9.59 1.31 -4.50
CA ARG A 14 -9.94 -0.06 -4.06
C ARG A 14 -8.82 -1.05 -4.31
N ASN A 15 -8.19 -0.99 -5.50
CA ASN A 15 -7.07 -1.86 -5.84
C ASN A 15 -5.88 -1.60 -4.92
N TRP A 16 -5.59 -0.33 -4.62
CA TRP A 16 -4.51 0.03 -3.71
C TRP A 16 -4.77 -0.50 -2.29
N ILE A 17 -5.99 -0.37 -1.76
CA ILE A 17 -6.35 -0.94 -0.44
C ILE A 17 -6.17 -2.46 -0.44
N ALA A 18 -6.64 -3.15 -1.48
CA ALA A 18 -6.51 -4.60 -1.58
C ALA A 18 -5.05 -5.03 -1.58
N GLU A 19 -4.17 -4.31 -2.29
CA GLU A 19 -2.74 -4.56 -2.30
C GLU A 19 -2.11 -4.37 -0.90
N GLN A 20 -2.45 -3.28 -0.20
CA GLN A 20 -1.92 -3.06 1.16
C GLN A 20 -2.39 -4.14 2.13
N ASN A 21 -3.66 -4.55 2.06
CA ASN A 21 -4.19 -5.63 2.88
C ASN A 21 -3.47 -6.96 2.62
N HIS A 22 -3.23 -7.30 1.36
CA HIS A 22 -2.49 -8.50 1.01
C HIS A 22 -1.06 -8.51 1.57
N LYS A 23 -0.36 -7.36 1.54
CA LYS A 23 0.97 -7.24 2.17
C LYS A 23 0.92 -7.43 3.69
N ILE A 24 -0.13 -6.93 4.35
CA ILE A 24 -0.34 -7.15 5.78
C ILE A 24 -0.57 -8.63 6.08
N GLU A 25 -1.37 -9.33 5.27
CA GLU A 25 -1.59 -10.78 5.40
C GLU A 25 -0.28 -11.55 5.27
N ILE A 26 0.54 -11.22 4.27
CA ILE A 26 1.86 -11.84 4.11
C ILE A 26 2.71 -11.64 5.38
N LEU A 27 2.78 -10.42 5.91
CA LEU A 27 3.56 -10.13 7.12
C LEU A 27 3.01 -10.85 8.36
N ALA A 28 1.70 -11.06 8.44
CA ALA A 28 1.10 -11.87 9.49
C ALA A 28 1.56 -13.34 9.44
N GLU A 29 1.69 -13.93 8.24
CA GLU A 29 2.25 -15.29 8.07
C GLU A 29 3.71 -15.40 8.53
N TYR A 30 4.46 -14.29 8.53
CA TYR A 30 5.82 -14.21 9.09
C TYR A 30 5.85 -13.92 10.60
N GLY A 31 4.69 -13.83 11.25
CA GLY A 31 4.57 -13.62 12.70
C GLY A 31 4.58 -12.17 13.15
N PHE A 32 4.46 -11.20 12.22
CA PHE A 32 4.35 -9.78 12.58
C PHE A 32 2.92 -9.43 13.01
N THR A 33 2.78 -8.55 13.99
CA THR A 33 1.47 -7.98 14.32
C THR A 33 1.01 -7.02 13.23
N LYS A 34 -0.29 -6.72 13.20
CA LYS A 34 -0.85 -5.75 12.25
C LYS A 34 -0.18 -4.38 12.36
N GLU A 35 0.10 -3.93 13.58
CA GLU A 35 0.76 -2.64 13.85
C GLU A 35 2.19 -2.65 13.30
N GLN A 36 2.95 -3.72 13.53
CA GLN A 36 4.30 -3.88 13.00
C GLN A 36 4.29 -3.89 11.46
N ALA A 37 3.35 -4.61 10.86
CA ALA A 37 3.20 -4.66 9.41
C ALA A 37 2.91 -3.28 8.81
N ILE A 38 2.02 -2.50 9.45
CA ILE A 38 1.72 -1.12 9.03
C ILE A 38 2.96 -0.23 9.10
N GLU A 39 3.74 -0.30 10.18
CA GLU A 39 4.96 0.49 10.30
C GLU A 39 6.00 0.11 9.25
N MET A 40 6.18 -1.19 8.98
CA MET A 40 7.10 -1.66 7.92
C MET A 40 6.69 -1.14 6.53
N LEU A 41 5.40 -1.15 6.21
CA LEU A 41 4.90 -0.66 4.93
C LEU A 41 5.08 0.87 4.78
N LYS A 42 4.94 1.64 5.87
CA LYS A 42 5.25 3.08 5.86
C LYS A 42 6.73 3.32 5.57
N VAL A 43 7.62 2.61 6.25
CA VAL A 43 9.08 2.72 6.03
C VAL A 43 9.44 2.35 4.59
N GLN A 44 8.88 1.26 4.06
CA GLN A 44 9.06 0.89 2.66
C GLN A 44 8.61 2.00 1.70
N GLY A 45 7.44 2.61 1.94
CA GLY A 45 6.93 3.71 1.13
C GLY A 45 7.85 4.94 1.14
N LEU A 46 8.40 5.29 2.30
CA LEU A 46 9.37 6.38 2.42
C LEU A 46 10.67 6.08 1.67
N GLN A 47 11.19 4.85 1.79
CA GLN A 47 12.39 4.43 1.07
C GLN A 47 12.21 4.52 -0.45
N MET A 48 11.06 4.06 -0.97
CA MET A 48 10.76 4.14 -2.40
C MET A 48 10.66 5.57 -2.94
N ILE A 49 10.34 6.55 -2.08
CA ILE A 49 10.35 7.96 -2.46
C ILE A 49 11.79 8.47 -2.47
N ALA A 50 12.58 8.14 -1.45
CA ALA A 50 13.98 8.54 -1.36
C ALA A 50 14.85 7.97 -2.49
N ASP A 51 14.60 6.73 -2.92
CA ASP A 51 15.36 6.06 -3.98
C ASP A 51 15.01 6.55 -5.41
N ARG A 52 14.04 7.47 -5.55
CA ARG A 52 13.64 8.06 -6.84
C ARG A 52 14.33 9.40 -7.14
N ASP A 53 15.02 9.99 -6.15
CA ASP A 53 15.83 11.20 -6.27
C ASP A 53 17.31 10.86 -6.54
#